data_AF-A0A9X1XC29-F1
#
_entry.id   AF-A0A9X1XC29-F1
#
_cell.length_a   1.000
_cell.length_b   1.000
_cell.length_c   1.000
_cell.angle_alpha   90.00
_cell.angle_beta   90.00
_cell.angle_gamma   90.00
#
_symmetry.space_group_name_H-M   'P 1'
#
loop_
_entity.id
_entity.type
_entity.pdbx_description
1 polymer ?
#
loop_
_entity_poly.entity_id
_entity_poly.type
_entity_poly.pdbx_seq_one_letter_code
_entity_poly.pdbx_strand_id
1 'polypeptide(L)'
;MSKTIICDRCTKEITLKDDLVTVTMFFEVIPYHEECYAHDLKGTISFFLNNRSLNGLSGNISMVISILFGLWLVFFTEGSLRFVSLLVLIPIIYRLYSYLAYERHLEA
;
A
#
# COMPACT_ATOMS: atom_id res chain seq x y z
N MET A 1 11.72 18.19 -5.12
CA MET A 1 10.49 18.82 -5.62
C MET A 1 9.35 18.32 -4.74
N SER A 2 8.62 19.21 -4.07
CA SER A 2 7.37 18.85 -3.41
C SER A 2 6.41 18.43 -4.51
N LYS A 3 5.99 17.17 -4.48
CA LYS A 3 4.99 16.65 -5.41
C LYS A 3 3.64 16.98 -4.80
N THR A 4 2.79 17.70 -5.52
CA THR A 4 1.40 17.91 -5.14
C THR A 4 0.69 16.56 -5.15
N ILE A 5 0.11 16.17 -4.02
CA ILE A 5 -0.62 14.91 -3.89
C ILE A 5 -2.09 15.23 -3.92
N ILE A 6 -2.82 14.67 -4.88
CA ILE A 6 -4.24 14.93 -5.08
C ILE A 6 -5.01 13.68 -4.72
N CYS A 7 -6.03 13.82 -3.86
CA CYS A 7 -6.95 12.75 -3.52
C CYS A 7 -7.77 12.34 -4.74
N ASP A 8 -7.81 11.03 -5.02
CA ASP A 8 -8.52 10.48 -6.17
C ASP A 8 -10.05 10.64 -6.08
N ARG A 9 -10.60 10.66 -4.87
CA ARG A 9 -12.05 10.83 -4.66
C ARG A 9 -12.54 12.26 -4.78
N CYS A 10 -11.96 13.17 -4.00
CA CYS A 10 -12.46 14.54 -3.87
C CYS A 10 -11.72 15.53 -4.77
N THR A 11 -10.64 15.10 -5.43
CA THR A 11 -9.78 15.91 -6.32
C THR A 11 -9.10 17.11 -5.65
N LYS A 12 -9.10 17.15 -4.31
CA LYS A 12 -8.40 18.17 -3.52
C LYS A 12 -6.99 17.71 -3.16
N GLU A 13 -6.14 18.67 -2.86
CA GLU A 13 -4.77 18.42 -2.39
C GLU A 13 -4.77 17.80 -0.98
N ILE A 14 -3.85 16.86 -0.76
CA ILE A 14 -3.47 16.30 0.52
C ILE A 14 -2.16 16.96 0.92
N THR A 15 -2.16 17.73 2.00
CA THR A 15 -0.97 18.47 2.49
C THR A 15 -0.35 17.82 3.72
N LEU A 16 -1.16 17.13 4.53
CA LEU A 16 -0.74 16.50 5.78
C LEU A 16 -0.52 15.01 5.59
N LYS A 17 0.59 14.51 6.13
CA LYS A 17 0.91 13.08 6.06
C LYS A 17 -0.08 12.21 6.83
N ASP A 18 -0.59 12.69 7.96
CA ASP A 18 -1.57 11.94 8.78
C ASP A 18 -2.94 11.79 8.10
N ASP A 19 -3.27 12.71 7.19
CA ASP A 19 -4.52 12.67 6.40
C ASP A 19 -4.37 11.82 5.12
N LEU A 20 -3.14 11.46 4.74
CA LEU A 20 -2.89 10.62 3.58
C LEU A 20 -3.22 9.15 3.91
N VAL A 21 -4.09 8.55 3.12
CA VAL A 21 -4.27 7.11 3.03
C VAL A 21 -3.93 6.63 1.63
N THR A 22 -3.06 5.63 1.51
CA THR A 22 -2.75 5.01 0.21
C THR A 22 -3.32 3.61 0.14
N VAL A 23 -3.88 3.26 -1.01
CA VAL A 23 -4.47 1.94 -1.27
C VAL A 23 -3.97 1.38 -2.60
N THR A 24 -4.06 0.06 -2.79
CA THR A 24 -3.85 -0.55 -4.10
C THR A 24 -5.19 -0.77 -4.79
N MET A 25 -5.38 -0.17 -5.95
CA MET A 25 -6.54 -0.39 -6.80
C MET A 25 -6.07 -0.64 -8.24
N PHE A 26 -6.57 -1.69 -8.89
CA PHE A 26 -6.18 -2.07 -10.26
C PHE A 26 -4.65 -2.08 -10.52
N PHE A 27 -3.86 -2.59 -9.57
CA PHE A 27 -2.38 -2.61 -9.61
C PHE A 27 -1.69 -1.24 -9.51
N GLU A 28 -2.43 -0.17 -9.22
CA GLU A 28 -1.89 1.17 -8.96
C GLU A 28 -2.01 1.55 -7.49
N VAL A 29 -1.12 2.43 -7.01
CA VAL A 29 -1.21 3.00 -5.66
C VAL A 29 -1.86 4.37 -5.73
N ILE A 30 -3.03 4.48 -5.12
CA ILE A 30 -3.89 5.64 -5.19
C ILE A 30 -3.94 6.33 -3.82
N PRO A 31 -3.74 7.67 -3.75
CA PRO A 31 -3.87 8.44 -2.52
C PRO A 31 -5.31 8.94 -2.29
N TYR A 32 -5.75 8.92 -1.03
CA TYR A 32 -7.03 9.43 -0.55
C TYR A 32 -6.82 10.23 0.75
N HIS A 33 -7.74 11.15 1.04
CA HIS A 33 -7.92 11.68 2.41
C HIS A 33 -8.48 10.60 3.33
N GLU A 34 -8.22 10.67 4.62
CA GLU A 34 -8.70 9.68 5.60
C GLU A 34 -10.24 9.58 5.58
N GLU A 35 -10.92 10.74 5.56
CA GLU A 35 -12.38 10.82 5.45
C GLU A 35 -12.90 10.22 4.14
N CYS A 36 -12.22 10.52 3.02
CA CYS A 36 -12.60 10.04 1.69
C CYS A 36 -12.48 8.53 1.61
N TYR A 37 -11.43 7.97 2.21
CA TYR A 37 -11.21 6.53 2.33
C TYR A 37 -12.30 5.87 3.20
N ALA A 38 -12.59 6.43 4.37
CA ALA A 38 -13.62 5.90 5.29
C ALA A 38 -15.03 5.88 4.66
N HIS A 39 -15.35 6.88 3.84
CA HIS A 39 -16.60 6.94 3.11
C HIS A 39 -16.68 5.91 1.97
N ASP A 40 -15.57 5.56 1.31
CA ASP A 40 -15.55 4.57 0.21
C ASP A 40 -15.57 3.15 0.75
N LEU A 41 -14.92 2.92 1.88
CA LEU A 41 -14.99 1.66 2.63
C LEU A 41 -16.44 1.25 2.97
N LYS A 42 -17.29 2.23 3.31
CA LYS A 42 -18.69 1.97 3.68
C LYS A 42 -19.59 1.65 2.48
N GLY A 43 -19.22 2.09 1.27
CA GLY A 43 -20.05 1.93 0.07
C GLY A 43 -19.71 0.70 -0.77
N THR A 44 -18.47 0.23 -0.73
CA THR A 44 -17.98 -0.78 -1.68
C THR A 44 -17.12 -1.82 -0.99
N ILE A 45 -17.76 -2.88 -0.47
CA ILE A 45 -17.14 -4.21 -0.35
C ILE A 45 -17.08 -4.80 -1.77
N SER A 46 -16.33 -4.17 -2.68
CA SER A 46 -16.12 -4.74 -4.01
C SER A 46 -14.88 -5.63 -3.97
N PHE A 47 -15.01 -6.81 -4.55
CA PHE A 47 -14.03 -7.90 -4.64
C PHE A 47 -12.64 -7.48 -5.20
N PHE A 48 -12.54 -6.26 -5.75
CA PHE A 48 -11.34 -5.68 -6.37
C PHE A 48 -10.72 -4.49 -5.61
N LEU A 49 -11.41 -3.95 -4.59
CA LEU A 49 -10.79 -3.01 -3.65
C LEU A 49 -9.99 -3.84 -2.66
N ASN A 50 -8.67 -3.84 -2.78
CA ASN A 50 -7.83 -4.17 -1.64
C ASN A 50 -7.99 -3.02 -0.64
N ASN A 51 -9.11 -3.03 0.09
CA ASN A 51 -9.60 -2.02 1.04
C ASN A 51 -8.75 -1.94 2.31
N ARG A 52 -7.46 -2.21 2.17
CA ARG A 52 -6.45 -2.22 3.22
C ARG A 52 -5.48 -1.12 2.90
N SER A 53 -5.36 -0.16 3.82
CA SER A 53 -4.40 0.93 3.70
C SER A 53 -2.98 0.36 3.67
N LEU A 54 -2.23 0.71 2.63
CA LEU A 54 -0.82 0.33 2.46
C LEU A 54 0.06 1.06 3.47
N ASN A 55 -0.24 2.32 3.76
CA ASN A 55 0.51 3.14 4.70
C ASN A 55 0.02 3.01 6.16
N GLY A 56 -1.10 2.33 6.40
CA GLY A 56 -1.61 2.06 7.74
C GLY A 56 -1.05 0.78 8.38
N LEU A 57 -1.61 0.43 9.54
CA LEU A 57 -1.23 -0.77 10.30
C LEU A 57 -1.28 -2.04 9.43
N SER A 58 -2.30 -2.16 8.59
CA SER A 58 -2.52 -3.36 7.77
C SER A 58 -1.40 -3.57 6.73
N GLY A 59 -0.95 -2.51 6.07
CA GLY A 59 0.16 -2.59 5.12
C GLY A 59 1.51 -2.86 5.79
N ASN A 60 1.76 -2.30 6.98
CA ASN A 60 2.96 -2.60 7.76
C ASN A 60 2.98 -4.08 8.21
N ILE A 61 1.86 -4.60 8.71
CA ILE A 61 1.72 -6.02 9.06
C ILE A 61 1.94 -6.90 7.82
N SER A 62 1.34 -6.55 6.69
CA SER A 62 1.51 -7.29 5.43
C SER A 62 2.97 -7.32 4.99
N MET A 63 3.70 -6.20 5.11
CA MET A 63 5.13 -6.13 4.79
C MET A 63 5.94 -7.06 5.71
N VAL A 64 5.70 -7.03 7.02
CA VAL A 64 6.41 -7.88 7.99
C VAL A 64 6.13 -9.36 7.73
N ILE A 65 4.87 -9.75 7.56
CA ILE A 65 4.48 -11.13 7.23
C ILE A 65 5.17 -11.59 5.95
N SER A 66 5.22 -10.72 4.93
CA SER A 66 5.87 -11.03 3.67
C SER A 66 7.37 -11.25 3.85
N ILE A 67 8.07 -10.38 4.58
CA ILE A 67 9.49 -10.59 4.86
C ILE A 67 9.73 -11.95 5.56
N LEU A 68 8.95 -12.26 6.60
CA LEU A 68 9.09 -13.53 7.34
C LEU A 68 8.80 -14.75 6.45
N PHE A 69 7.72 -14.70 5.67
CA PHE A 69 7.34 -15.80 4.78
C PHE A 69 8.32 -15.96 3.62
N GLY A 70 8.84 -14.86 3.08
CA GLY A 70 9.87 -14.86 2.04
C GLY A 70 11.16 -15.50 2.53
N LEU A 71 11.62 -15.13 3.73
CA LEU A 71 12.78 -15.78 4.37
C LEU A 71 12.53 -17.28 4.56
N TRP A 72 11.36 -17.66 5.09
CA TRP A 72 10.99 -19.06 5.25
C TRP A 72 11.05 -19.83 3.91
N LEU A 73 10.48 -19.27 2.83
CA LEU A 73 10.55 -19.91 1.52
C LEU A 73 11.99 -20.07 0.99
N VAL A 74 12.86 -19.08 1.20
CA VAL A 74 14.25 -19.15 0.76
C VAL A 74 15.02 -20.28 1.47
N PHE A 75 14.80 -20.46 2.77
CA PHE A 75 15.53 -21.46 3.56
C PHE A 75 14.94 -22.87 3.48
N PHE A 76 13.63 -23.02 3.34
CA PHE A 76 12.95 -24.32 3.46
C PHE A 76 12.41 -24.89 2.15
N THR A 77 12.50 -24.15 1.04
CA THR A 77 12.01 -24.62 -0.27
C THR A 77 13.17 -24.99 -1.18
N GLU A 78 13.05 -26.08 -1.93
CA GLU A 78 14.03 -26.52 -2.92
C GLU A 78 13.43 -26.50 -4.34
N GLY A 79 14.31 -26.52 -5.35
CA GLY A 79 13.89 -26.55 -6.75
C GLY A 79 13.18 -25.28 -7.23
N SER A 80 12.31 -25.43 -8.23
CA SER A 80 11.62 -24.33 -8.92
C SER A 80 10.64 -23.56 -8.03
N LEU A 81 10.20 -24.13 -6.90
CA LEU A 81 9.32 -23.44 -5.95
C LEU A 81 10.00 -22.26 -5.25
N ARG A 82 11.35 -22.20 -5.25
CA ARG A 82 12.08 -21.01 -4.78
C ARG A 82 11.71 -19.74 -5.55
N PHE A 83 11.37 -19.84 -6.84
CA PHE A 83 10.97 -18.66 -7.63
C PHE A 83 9.64 -18.05 -7.17
N VAL A 84 8.79 -18.83 -6.49
CA VAL A 84 7.54 -18.33 -5.89
C VAL A 84 7.84 -17.34 -4.74
N SER A 85 9.01 -17.43 -4.10
CA SER A 85 9.44 -16.45 -3.09
C SER A 85 9.55 -15.03 -3.64
N LEU A 86 9.73 -14.85 -4.96
CA LEU A 86 9.73 -13.53 -5.59
C LEU A 86 8.37 -12.85 -5.51
N LEU A 87 7.26 -13.59 -5.48
CA LEU A 87 5.92 -13.00 -5.34
C LEU A 87 5.72 -12.34 -3.98
N VAL A 88 6.50 -12.75 -2.97
CA VAL A 88 6.46 -12.17 -1.64
C VAL A 88 7.03 -10.74 -1.62
N LEU A 89 7.80 -10.36 -2.65
CA LEU A 89 8.28 -9.00 -2.82
C LEU A 89 7.16 -8.02 -3.20
N ILE A 90 6.06 -8.49 -3.77
CA ILE A 90 4.95 -7.64 -4.25
C ILE A 90 4.44 -6.67 -3.16
N PRO A 91 3.97 -7.14 -1.98
CA PRO A 91 3.52 -6.23 -0.91
C PRO A 91 4.62 -5.29 -0.39
N ILE A 92 5.88 -5.74 -0.40
CA ILE A 92 7.03 -4.91 0.00
C ILE A 92 7.24 -3.77 -1.02
N ILE A 93 7.18 -4.09 -2.32
CA ILE A 93 7.30 -3.13 -3.42
C ILE A 93 6.18 -2.10 -3.34
N TYR A 94 4.93 -2.51 -3.16
CA TYR A 94 3.80 -1.57 -3.02
C TYR A 94 3.93 -0.67 -1.78
N ARG A 95 4.36 -1.20 -0.64
CA ARG A 95 4.60 -0.39 0.57
C ARG A 95 5.72 0.64 0.35
N LEU A 96 6.81 0.23 -0.30
CA LEU A 96 7.93 1.10 -0.61
C LEU A 96 7.54 2.16 -1.63
N TYR A 97 6.79 1.77 -2.67
CA TYR A 97 6.26 2.70 -3.66
C TYR A 97 5.34 3.73 -3.02
N SER A 98 4.40 3.32 -2.15
CA SER A 98 3.56 4.23 -1.38
C SER A 98 4.39 5.28 -0.63
N TYR A 99 5.43 4.83 0.07
CA TYR A 99 6.28 5.71 0.83
C TYR A 99 7.06 6.70 -0.04
N LEU A 100 7.73 6.19 -1.09
CA LEU A 100 8.58 6.99 -1.96
C LEU A 100 7.78 7.95 -2.84
N ALA A 101 6.60 7.55 -3.31
CA ALA A 101 5.77 8.34 -4.20
C ALA A 101 4.95 9.40 -3.46
N TYR A 102 4.48 9.10 -2.23
CA TYR A 102 3.52 9.93 -1.52
C TYR A 102 4.01 10.36 -0.14
N GLU A 103 4.19 9.42 0.80
CA GLU A 103 4.43 9.77 2.23
C GLU A 103 5.70 10.59 2.47
N ARG A 104 6.75 10.41 1.67
CA ARG A 104 8.01 11.18 1.81
C ARG A 104 7.88 12.63 1.37
N HIS A 105 6.86 12.98 0.58
CA HIS A 105 6.70 14.33 0.03
C HIS A 105 5.80 15.23 0.88
N LEU A 106 5.13 14.68 1.89
CA LEU A 106 4.27 15.43 2.81
C LEU A 106 5.02 15.77 4.10
N GLU A 107 4.68 16.92 4.67
CA GLU A 107 5.16 17.30 5.99
C GLU A 107 4.46 16.45 7.06
N ALA A 108 5.21 16.16 8.13
CA ALA A 108 4.74 15.39 9.27
C ALA A 108 3.74 16.20 10.10
#